data_AF-A0A8S0T2H5-F1
#
_entry.id   AF-A0A8S0T2H5-F1
#
_cell.length_a   1.000
_cell.length_b   1.000
_cell.length_c   1.000
_cell.angle_alpha   90.00
_cell.angle_beta   90.00
_cell.angle_gamma   90.00
#
_symmetry.space_group_name_H-M   'P 1'
#
loop_
_entity.id
_entity.type
_entity.pdbx_description
1 polymer ?
#
loop_
_entity_poly.entity_id
_entity_poly.type
_entity_poly.pdbx_seq_one_letter_code
_entity_poly.pdbx_strand_id
1 'polypeptide(L)'
;MWVFYLISLPLTLGMVILTLKYFAGPEVPRYVFLTVGYTWFCSISIISLVPADIWTTMIGQFNGGISFFWSWSYWSTFLLTWLVVPLIQGYEDAGDFTVKERLKTSLHVNLVFYLIVGSIDLFGLILLIVMDKIGIRDILALAMAGSNTFGLVTGAFLLGFGLVKFQRAFGEMLTGLLVKRFCHTKLPKWL
;
A
#
# COMPACT_ATOMS: atom_id res chain seq x y z
N MET A 1 -15.02 9.69 -23.43
CA MET A 1 -14.76 9.70 -21.97
C MET A 1 -15.60 8.67 -21.23
N TRP A 2 -16.94 8.70 -21.31
CA TRP A 2 -17.80 7.72 -20.62
C TRP A 2 -17.51 6.25 -20.95
N VAL A 3 -17.27 5.90 -22.21
CA VAL A 3 -16.91 4.53 -22.62
C VAL A 3 -15.60 4.07 -21.98
N PHE A 4 -14.61 4.96 -21.89
CA PHE A 4 -13.34 4.66 -21.23
C PHE A 4 -13.53 4.41 -19.73
N TYR A 5 -14.34 5.20 -19.04
CA TYR A 5 -14.67 4.96 -17.62
C TYR A 5 -15.49 3.68 -17.41
N LEU A 6 -16.45 3.40 -18.31
CA LEU A 6 -17.26 2.18 -18.27
C LEU A 6 -16.44 0.91 -18.44
N ILE A 7 -15.30 0.95 -19.12
CA ILE A 7 -14.42 -0.20 -19.31
C ILE A 7 -13.33 -0.24 -18.24
N SER A 8 -12.69 0.91 -17.95
CA SER A 8 -11.55 0.96 -17.02
C SER A 8 -11.96 0.76 -15.56
N LEU A 9 -13.13 1.22 -15.11
CA LEU A 9 -13.56 1.03 -13.72
C LEU A 9 -13.87 -0.44 -13.38
N PRO A 10 -14.65 -1.19 -14.18
CA PRO A 10 -14.86 -2.61 -13.93
C PRO A 10 -13.57 -3.42 -14.06
N LEU A 11 -12.69 -3.05 -14.99
CA LEU A 11 -11.39 -3.71 -15.14
C LEU A 11 -10.51 -3.52 -13.90
N THR A 12 -10.39 -2.29 -13.40
CA THR A 12 -9.60 -2.00 -12.19
C THR A 12 -10.19 -2.66 -10.95
N LEU A 13 -11.51 -2.59 -10.75
CA LEU A 13 -12.19 -3.30 -9.67
C LEU A 13 -12.06 -4.82 -9.78
N GLY A 14 -12.18 -5.37 -11.00
CA GLY A 14 -12.00 -6.79 -11.26
C GLY A 14 -10.60 -7.26 -10.89
N MET A 15 -9.56 -6.53 -11.30
CA MET A 15 -8.17 -6.82 -10.92
C MET A 15 -7.97 -6.81 -9.40
N VAL A 16 -8.52 -5.80 -8.71
CA VAL A 16 -8.46 -5.69 -7.24
C VAL A 16 -9.14 -6.88 -6.57
N ILE A 17 -10.35 -7.24 -6.98
CA ILE A 17 -11.12 -8.34 -6.38
C ILE A 17 -10.43 -9.69 -6.63
N LEU A 18 -9.92 -9.93 -7.84
CA LEU A 18 -9.23 -11.17 -8.19
C LEU A 18 -7.96 -11.36 -7.37
N THR A 19 -7.13 -10.31 -7.28
CA THR A 19 -5.88 -10.35 -6.53
C THR A 19 -6.14 -10.48 -5.03
N LEU A 20 -7.12 -9.76 -4.48
CA LEU A 20 -7.55 -9.93 -3.08
C LEU A 20 -7.99 -11.36 -2.79
N LYS A 21 -8.83 -11.95 -3.65
CA LYS A 21 -9.29 -13.33 -3.46
C LYS A 21 -8.15 -14.34 -3.55
N TYR A 22 -7.12 -14.05 -4.34
CA TYR A 22 -5.95 -14.90 -4.46
C TYR A 22 -5.06 -14.87 -3.20
N PHE A 23 -4.89 -13.69 -2.59
CA PHE A 23 -4.02 -13.51 -1.42
C PHE A 23 -4.73 -13.59 -0.05
N ALA A 24 -6.06 -13.45 -0.01
CA ALA A 24 -6.81 -13.51 1.25
C ALA A 24 -6.94 -14.94 1.77
N GLY A 25 -6.57 -15.14 3.03
CA GLY A 25 -6.86 -16.38 3.76
C GLY A 25 -8.36 -16.50 4.10
N PRO A 26 -8.88 -17.72 4.32
CA PRO A 26 -10.29 -17.96 4.62
C PRO A 26 -10.78 -17.35 5.95
N GLU A 27 -9.86 -16.99 6.86
CA GLU A 27 -10.17 -16.46 8.19
C GLU A 27 -10.08 -14.92 8.29
N VAL A 28 -9.83 -14.22 7.18
CA VAL A 28 -9.63 -12.75 7.21
C VAL A 28 -10.94 -12.02 7.52
N PRO A 29 -10.97 -11.11 8.52
CA PRO A 29 -12.15 -10.32 8.83
C PRO A 29 -12.58 -9.41 7.66
N ARG A 30 -13.90 -9.22 7.50
CA ARG A 30 -14.46 -8.46 6.36
C ARG A 30 -14.00 -7.00 6.31
N TYR A 31 -13.79 -6.34 7.46
CA TYR A 31 -13.34 -4.95 7.49
C TYR A 31 -11.88 -4.80 7.01
N VAL A 32 -11.02 -5.77 7.33
CA VAL A 32 -9.64 -5.81 6.80
C VAL A 32 -9.67 -6.01 5.29
N PHE A 33 -10.47 -6.97 4.83
CA PHE A 33 -10.62 -7.26 3.40
C PHE A 33 -11.08 -6.03 2.60
N LEU A 34 -12.10 -5.32 3.09
CA LEU A 34 -12.61 -4.10 2.44
C LEU A 34 -11.58 -2.96 2.45
N THR A 35 -10.87 -2.78 3.56
CA THR A 35 -9.86 -1.71 3.68
C THR A 35 -8.68 -1.95 2.74
N VAL A 36 -8.15 -3.17 2.71
CA VAL A 36 -7.06 -3.53 1.80
C VAL A 36 -7.53 -3.39 0.35
N GLY A 37 -8.76 -3.83 0.05
CA GLY A 37 -9.32 -3.66 -1.29
C GLY A 37 -9.47 -2.22 -1.73
N TYR A 38 -9.90 -1.34 -0.82
CA TYR A 38 -9.95 0.09 -1.11
C TYR A 38 -8.56 0.70 -1.30
N THR A 39 -7.56 0.25 -0.53
CA THR A 39 -6.16 0.68 -0.67
C THR A 39 -5.62 0.33 -2.07
N TRP A 40 -5.89 -0.90 -2.52
CA TRP A 40 -5.47 -1.37 -3.83
C TRP A 40 -6.23 -0.69 -4.96
N PHE A 41 -7.52 -0.42 -4.76
CA PHE A 41 -8.30 0.38 -5.69
C PHE A 41 -7.71 1.78 -5.86
N CYS A 42 -7.37 2.48 -4.76
CA CYS A 42 -6.72 3.80 -4.84
C CYS A 42 -5.39 3.72 -5.59
N SER A 43 -4.57 2.70 -5.33
CA SER A 43 -3.28 2.51 -6.01
C SER A 43 -3.42 2.24 -7.52
N ILE A 44 -4.36 1.37 -7.89
CA ILE A 44 -4.59 0.97 -9.30
C ILE A 44 -5.40 2.03 -10.06
N SER A 45 -6.10 2.94 -9.36
CA SER A 45 -6.89 4.02 -9.98
C SER A 45 -6.06 4.91 -10.92
N ILE A 46 -4.75 5.02 -10.70
CA ILE A 46 -3.79 5.74 -11.57
C ILE A 46 -3.86 5.25 -13.02
N ILE A 47 -4.09 3.94 -13.24
CA ILE A 47 -4.23 3.36 -14.59
C ILE A 47 -5.40 3.97 -15.36
N SER A 48 -6.48 4.36 -14.67
CA SER A 48 -7.64 5.01 -15.28
C SER A 48 -7.49 6.55 -15.28
N LEU A 49 -6.95 7.13 -14.21
CA LEU A 49 -6.85 8.58 -14.06
C LEU A 49 -5.83 9.22 -15.01
N VAL A 50 -4.68 8.58 -15.24
CA VAL A 50 -3.61 9.16 -16.08
C VAL A 50 -4.05 9.33 -17.54
N PRO A 51 -4.60 8.31 -18.23
CA PRO A 51 -5.09 8.49 -19.59
C PRO A 51 -6.23 9.51 -19.71
N ALA A 52 -7.09 9.58 -18.69
CA ALA A 52 -8.18 10.55 -18.64
C ALA A 52 -7.65 11.99 -18.53
N ASP A 53 -6.64 12.21 -17.70
CA ASP A 53 -6.03 13.52 -17.49
C ASP A 53 -5.26 14.03 -18.73
N ILE A 54 -4.51 13.13 -19.38
CA ILE A 54 -3.81 13.42 -20.65
C ILE A 54 -4.83 13.82 -21.72
N TRP A 55 -5.93 13.08 -21.83
CA TRP A 55 -6.98 13.37 -22.82
C TRP A 55 -7.62 14.75 -22.62
N THR A 56 -7.94 15.12 -21.37
CA THR A 56 -8.52 16.44 -21.10
C THR A 56 -7.55 17.58 -21.35
N THR A 57 -6.26 17.36 -21.11
CA THR A 57 -5.21 18.32 -21.43
C THR A 57 -5.07 18.50 -22.94
N MET A 58 -5.13 17.42 -23.72
CA MET A 58 -5.04 17.48 -25.19
C MET A 58 -6.21 18.23 -25.85
N ILE A 59 -7.40 18.18 -25.26
CA ILE A 59 -8.60 18.86 -25.80
C ILE A 59 -8.75 20.29 -25.27
N GLY A 60 -7.91 20.71 -24.31
CA GLY A 60 -7.99 22.04 -23.70
C GLY A 60 -9.25 22.24 -22.85
N GLN A 61 -9.96 21.16 -22.50
CA GLN A 61 -11.12 21.20 -21.61
C GLN A 61 -10.68 20.85 -20.19
N PHE A 62 -10.48 21.87 -19.37
CA PHE A 62 -10.24 21.71 -17.95
C PHE A 62 -11.50 21.20 -17.25
N ASN A 63 -11.61 19.88 -17.11
CA ASN A 63 -12.68 19.24 -16.36
C ASN A 63 -12.31 19.19 -14.87
N GLY A 64 -12.98 20.01 -14.05
CA GLY A 64 -12.80 20.01 -12.59
C GLY A 64 -13.03 18.63 -11.94
N GLY A 65 -13.79 17.75 -12.60
CA GLY A 65 -13.98 16.37 -12.16
C GLY A 65 -12.69 15.56 -12.04
N ILE A 66 -11.72 15.72 -12.96
CA ILE A 66 -10.46 14.98 -12.91
C ILE A 66 -9.58 15.48 -11.75
N SER A 67 -9.53 16.79 -11.53
CA SER A 67 -8.86 17.38 -10.37
C SER A 67 -9.47 16.90 -9.04
N PHE A 68 -10.80 16.73 -9.00
CA PHE A 68 -11.49 16.16 -7.84
C PHE A 68 -11.06 14.69 -7.63
N PHE A 69 -11.04 13.86 -8.66
CA PHE A 69 -10.62 12.46 -8.53
C PHE A 69 -9.15 12.31 -8.12
N TRP A 70 -8.25 13.15 -8.65
CA TRP A 70 -6.85 13.19 -8.21
C TRP A 70 -6.74 13.57 -6.73
N SER A 71 -7.44 14.62 -6.30
CA SER A 71 -7.44 15.04 -4.91
C SER A 71 -8.02 13.95 -4.01
N TRP A 72 -9.13 13.32 -4.43
CA TRP A 72 -9.77 12.24 -3.70
C TRP A 72 -8.84 11.04 -3.54
N SER A 73 -8.20 10.58 -4.62
CA SER A 73 -7.27 9.45 -4.57
C SER A 73 -6.05 9.76 -3.68
N TYR A 74 -5.52 10.98 -3.78
CA TYR A 74 -4.41 11.45 -2.94
C TYR A 74 -4.78 11.45 -1.45
N TRP A 75 -5.86 12.15 -1.07
CA TRP A 75 -6.27 12.27 0.33
C TRP A 75 -6.71 10.93 0.91
N SER A 76 -7.41 10.10 0.14
CA SER A 76 -7.75 8.73 0.55
C SER A 76 -6.49 7.93 0.84
N THR A 77 -5.51 7.91 -0.07
CA THR A 77 -4.26 7.16 0.13
C THR A 77 -3.52 7.65 1.37
N PHE A 78 -3.45 8.97 1.56
CA PHE A 78 -2.81 9.57 2.73
C PHE A 78 -3.49 9.14 4.04
N LEU A 79 -4.82 9.25 4.14
CA LEU A 79 -5.57 8.84 5.32
C LEU A 79 -5.49 7.33 5.56
N LEU A 80 -5.47 6.53 4.50
CA LEU A 80 -5.32 5.09 4.63
C LEU A 80 -3.97 4.70 5.22
N THR A 81 -2.88 5.30 4.72
CA THR A 81 -1.52 5.02 5.19
C THR A 81 -1.29 5.48 6.63
N TRP A 82 -1.73 6.68 6.99
CA TRP A 82 -1.40 7.30 8.28
C TRP A 82 -2.44 7.05 9.37
N LEU A 83 -3.67 6.67 9.04
CA LEU A 83 -4.72 6.49 10.05
C LEU A 83 -5.27 5.08 10.01
N VAL A 84 -5.83 4.66 8.87
CA VAL A 84 -6.64 3.44 8.83
C VAL A 84 -5.78 2.18 8.99
N VAL A 85 -4.70 2.05 8.23
CA VAL A 85 -3.86 0.83 8.23
C VAL A 85 -3.20 0.61 9.60
N PRO A 86 -2.52 1.60 10.22
CA PRO A 86 -1.91 1.42 11.54
C PRO A 86 -2.94 1.11 12.63
N LEU A 87 -4.14 1.72 12.57
CA LEU A 87 -5.22 1.43 13.52
C LEU A 87 -5.72 -0.01 13.42
N ILE A 88 -5.86 -0.54 12.20
CA ILE A 88 -6.24 -1.94 11.99
C ILE A 88 -5.13 -2.87 12.47
N GLN A 89 -3.86 -2.57 12.18
CA GLN A 89 -2.72 -3.37 12.65
C GLN A 89 -2.71 -3.44 14.19
N GLY A 90 -2.79 -2.30 14.88
CA GLY A 90 -2.83 -2.28 16.34
C GLY A 90 -4.09 -2.91 16.94
N TYR A 91 -5.21 -2.97 16.20
CA TYR A 91 -6.45 -3.58 16.66
C TYR A 91 -6.40 -5.11 16.59
N GLU A 92 -5.80 -5.65 15.51
CA GLU A 92 -5.55 -7.08 15.38
C GLU A 92 -4.49 -7.56 16.38
N ASP A 93 -3.44 -6.77 16.60
CA ASP A 93 -2.38 -7.08 17.59
C ASP A 93 -2.89 -7.00 19.04
N ALA A 94 -3.92 -6.20 19.32
CA ALA A 94 -4.53 -6.13 20.65
C ALA A 94 -5.35 -7.40 20.94
N GLY A 95 -4.86 -8.25 21.84
CA GLY A 95 -5.53 -9.49 22.27
C GLY A 95 -6.67 -9.33 23.28
N ASP A 96 -7.16 -8.10 23.53
CA ASP A 96 -8.20 -7.85 24.52
C ASP A 96 -9.56 -8.46 24.12
N PHE A 97 -10.34 -8.95 25.09
CA PHE A 97 -11.61 -9.64 24.81
C PHE A 97 -12.75 -8.70 24.39
N THR A 98 -12.66 -7.41 24.71
CA THR A 98 -13.70 -6.40 24.43
C THR A 98 -13.28 -5.48 23.29
N VAL A 99 -14.13 -5.32 22.26
CA VAL A 99 -13.88 -4.44 21.08
C VAL A 99 -13.47 -3.02 21.46
N LYS A 100 -14.07 -2.45 22.52
CA LYS A 100 -13.76 -1.11 23.02
C LYS A 100 -12.36 -1.01 23.63
N GLU A 101 -11.92 -2.05 24.33
CA GLU A 101 -10.60 -2.11 24.94
C GLU A 101 -9.53 -2.27 23.87
N ARG A 102 -9.73 -3.19 22.91
CA ARG A 102 -8.86 -3.37 21.74
C ARG A 102 -8.65 -2.07 20.96
N LEU A 103 -9.72 -1.31 20.70
CA LEU A 103 -9.63 -0.05 19.98
C LEU A 103 -8.86 1.02 20.78
N LYS A 104 -9.10 1.09 22.10
CA LYS A 104 -8.37 2.02 22.98
C LYS A 104 -6.89 1.67 23.03
N THR A 105 -6.56 0.38 23.15
CA THR A 105 -5.18 -0.14 23.14
C THR A 105 -4.48 0.18 21.81
N SER A 106 -5.13 -0.14 20.68
CA SER A 106 -4.61 0.19 19.34
C SER A 106 -4.36 1.69 19.15
N LEU A 107 -5.31 2.52 19.54
CA LEU A 107 -5.19 3.97 19.42
C LEU A 107 -4.09 4.52 20.32
N HIS A 108 -3.93 3.99 21.54
CA HIS A 108 -2.87 4.40 22.44
C HIS A 108 -1.48 4.06 21.89
N VAL A 109 -1.28 2.84 21.39
CA VAL A 109 0.00 2.42 20.79
C VAL A 109 0.33 3.28 19.57
N ASN A 110 -0.63 3.50 18.67
CA ASN A 110 -0.43 4.35 17.51
C ASN A 110 -0.17 5.81 17.89
N LEU A 111 -0.87 6.34 18.91
CA LEU A 111 -0.63 7.70 19.40
C LEU A 111 0.78 7.86 19.97
N VAL A 112 1.26 6.88 20.74
CA VAL A 112 2.64 6.88 21.26
C VAL A 112 3.64 6.84 20.12
N PHE A 113 3.43 6.00 19.10
CA PHE A 113 4.26 5.98 17.91
C PHE A 113 4.31 7.35 17.22
N TYR A 114 3.16 7.98 16.99
CA TYR A 114 3.09 9.31 16.38
C TYR A 114 3.69 10.41 17.24
N LEU A 115 3.60 10.32 18.57
CA LEU A 115 4.26 11.27 19.47
C LEU A 115 5.78 11.17 19.37
N ILE A 116 6.33 9.95 19.32
CA ILE A 116 7.77 9.74 19.18
C ILE A 116 8.24 10.28 17.83
N VAL A 117 7.64 9.83 16.73
CA VAL A 117 8.00 10.28 15.37
C VAL A 117 7.82 11.79 15.25
N GLY A 118 6.67 12.32 15.69
CA GLY A 118 6.36 13.74 15.67
C GLY A 118 7.32 14.59 16.51
N SER A 119 7.84 14.06 17.63
CA SER A 119 8.85 14.76 18.43
C SER A 119 10.21 14.87 17.71
N ILE A 120 10.60 13.81 16.98
CA ILE A 120 11.82 13.80 16.16
C ILE A 120 11.66 14.77 14.99
N ASP A 121 10.52 14.72 14.31
CA ASP A 121 10.19 15.61 13.19
C ASP A 121 10.14 17.09 13.64
N LEU A 122 9.53 17.36 14.80
CA LEU A 122 9.48 18.70 15.38
C LEU A 122 10.88 19.22 15.72
N PHE A 123 11.73 18.38 16.30
CA PHE A 123 13.12 18.75 16.57
C PHE A 123 13.89 19.07 15.28
N GLY A 124 13.74 18.25 14.24
CA GLY A 124 14.32 18.50 12.91
C GLY A 124 13.81 19.81 12.29
N LEU A 125 12.50 20.09 12.41
CA LEU A 125 11.90 21.32 11.92
C LEU A 125 12.44 22.55 12.64
N ILE A 126 12.56 22.50 13.97
CA ILE A 126 13.12 23.60 14.77
C ILE A 126 14.57 23.90 14.33
N LEU A 127 15.40 22.85 14.13
CA LEU A 127 16.76 23.03 13.65
C LEU A 127 16.80 23.73 12.28
N LEU A 128 15.92 23.35 11.35
CA LEU A 128 15.87 23.95 10.01
C LEU A 128 15.40 25.42 10.04
N ILE A 129 14.47 25.77 10.93
CA ILE A 129 14.02 27.15 11.14
C ILE A 129 15.15 28.01 11.73
N VAL A 130 15.87 27.49 12.73
CA VAL A 130 17.02 28.20 13.35
C VAL A 130 18.13 28.47 12.33
N MET A 131 18.31 27.58 11.35
CA MET A 131 19.26 27.76 10.26
C MET A 131 18.78 28.71 9.15
N ASP A 132 17.60 29.31 9.29
CA ASP A 132 16.93 30.20 8.32
C ASP A 132 16.81 29.60 6.92
N LYS A 133 16.60 28.27 6.86
CA LYS A 133 16.61 27.48 5.62
C LYS A 133 15.24 27.32 4.97
N ILE A 134 14.15 27.64 5.65
CA ILE A 134 12.78 27.27 5.23
C ILE A 134 11.72 28.30 5.66
N GLY A 135 10.83 28.63 4.74
CA GLY A 135 9.59 29.35 5.00
C GLY A 135 8.38 28.43 5.21
N ILE A 136 7.22 28.99 5.58
CA ILE A 136 5.98 28.25 5.88
C ILE A 136 5.54 27.33 4.73
N ARG A 137 5.73 27.78 3.48
CA ARG A 137 5.37 27.00 2.28
C ARG A 137 6.28 25.79 2.08
N ASP A 138 7.51 25.85 2.58
CA ASP A 138 8.48 24.76 2.48
C ASP A 138 8.20 23.66 3.50
N ILE A 139 7.50 23.96 4.59
CA ILE A 139 7.07 22.97 5.59
C ILE A 139 6.11 21.95 4.96
N LEU A 140 5.14 22.43 4.16
CA LEU A 140 4.24 21.55 3.42
C LEU A 140 4.99 20.71 2.38
N ALA A 141 5.96 21.32 1.68
CA ALA A 141 6.79 20.60 0.71
C ALA A 141 7.65 19.53 1.39
N LEU A 142 8.21 19.82 2.57
CA LEU A 142 8.99 18.89 3.38
C LEU A 142 8.13 17.73 3.87
N ALA A 143 6.91 18.00 4.35
CA ALA A 143 5.97 16.95 4.76
C ALA A 143 5.58 16.03 3.59
N MET A 144 5.32 16.60 2.41
CA MET A 144 5.06 15.81 1.21
C MET A 144 6.28 14.98 0.80
N ALA A 145 7.49 15.56 0.78
CA ALA A 145 8.71 14.85 0.47
C ALA A 145 9.04 13.74 1.48
N GLY A 146 8.81 14.00 2.77
CA GLY A 146 8.97 13.03 3.86
C GLY A 146 8.02 11.84 3.70
N SER A 147 6.73 12.10 3.44
CA SER A 147 5.76 11.04 3.21
C SER A 147 6.10 10.18 1.99
N ASN A 148 6.59 10.77 0.91
CA ASN A 148 7.03 10.04 -0.28
C ASN A 148 8.29 9.19 0.02
N THR A 149 9.24 9.76 0.76
CA THR A 149 10.47 9.05 1.17
C THR A 149 10.12 7.85 2.05
N PHE A 150 9.22 8.02 3.02
CA PHE A 150 8.71 6.92 3.85
C PHE A 150 8.08 5.80 2.99
N GLY A 151 7.25 6.17 2.00
CA GLY A 151 6.64 5.22 1.07
C GLY A 151 7.67 4.43 0.26
N LEU A 152 8.68 5.10 -0.28
CA LEU A 152 9.76 4.47 -1.05
C LEU A 152 10.63 3.55 -0.18
N VAL A 153 11.01 4.01 1.02
CA VAL A 153 11.82 3.22 1.97
C VAL A 153 11.06 1.97 2.42
N THR A 154 9.79 2.13 2.78
CA THR A 154 8.91 1.00 3.16
C THR A 154 8.74 0.03 1.99
N GLY A 155 8.50 0.55 0.79
CA GLY A 155 8.41 -0.25 -0.43
C GLY A 155 9.69 -1.05 -0.71
N ALA A 156 10.86 -0.44 -0.52
CA ALA A 156 12.15 -1.11 -0.67
C ALA A 156 12.31 -2.28 0.31
N PHE A 157 11.95 -2.09 1.59
CA PHE A 157 11.98 -3.17 2.58
C PHE A 157 11.02 -4.31 2.23
N LEU A 158 9.79 -4.00 1.85
CA LEU A 158 8.77 -4.99 1.47
C LEU A 158 9.19 -5.79 0.23
N LEU A 159 9.76 -5.13 -0.79
CA LEU A 159 10.31 -5.80 -1.97
C LEU A 159 11.47 -6.73 -1.60
N GLY A 160 12.32 -6.32 -0.66
CA GLY A 160 13.38 -7.19 -0.12
C GLY A 160 12.83 -8.51 0.43
N PHE A 161 11.80 -8.44 1.30
CA PHE A 161 11.16 -9.65 1.82
C PHE A 161 10.46 -10.49 0.73
N GLY A 162 9.83 -9.83 -0.25
CA GLY A 162 9.18 -10.51 -1.37
C GLY A 162 10.17 -11.28 -2.24
N LEU A 163 11.32 -10.67 -2.57
CA LEU A 163 12.39 -11.28 -3.36
C LEU A 163 12.98 -12.50 -2.66
N VAL A 164 13.22 -12.45 -1.35
CA VAL A 164 13.75 -13.59 -0.58
C VAL A 164 12.78 -14.79 -0.65
N LYS A 165 11.48 -14.56 -0.47
CA LYS A 165 10.46 -15.62 -0.59
C LYS A 165 10.40 -16.21 -1.99
N PHE A 166 10.48 -15.36 -3.02
CA PHE A 166 10.50 -15.80 -4.40
C PHE A 166 11.73 -16.67 -4.71
N GLN A 167 12.92 -16.23 -4.28
CA GLN A 167 14.16 -16.98 -4.46
C GLN A 167 14.09 -18.35 -3.77
N ARG A 168 13.55 -18.41 -2.55
CA ARG A 168 13.38 -19.67 -1.82
C ARG A 168 12.40 -20.62 -2.51
N ALA A 169 11.23 -20.14 -2.92
CA ALA A 169 10.23 -20.94 -3.62
C ALA A 169 10.78 -21.47 -4.95
N PHE A 170 11.52 -20.65 -5.69
CA PHE A 170 12.19 -21.06 -6.91
C PHE A 170 13.25 -22.13 -6.67
N GLY A 171 14.07 -21.99 -5.61
CA GLY A 171 15.06 -22.99 -5.22
C GLY A 171 14.45 -24.34 -4.80
N GLU A 172 13.36 -24.32 -4.04
CA GLU A 172 12.62 -25.53 -3.64
C GLU A 172 12.01 -26.24 -4.86
N MET A 173 11.41 -25.48 -5.79
CA MET A 173 10.90 -25.99 -7.06
C MET A 173 12.01 -26.62 -7.91
N LEU A 174 13.16 -25.95 -8.04
CA LEU A 174 14.31 -26.46 -8.81
C LEU A 174 14.84 -27.76 -8.20
N THR A 175 14.95 -27.82 -6.87
CA THR A 175 15.40 -29.02 -6.14
C THR A 175 14.43 -30.19 -6.38
N GLY A 176 13.12 -29.95 -6.32
CA GLY A 176 12.11 -30.98 -6.61
C GLY A 176 12.17 -31.50 -8.06
N LEU A 177 12.42 -30.63 -9.02
CA LEU A 177 12.61 -31.01 -10.43
C LEU A 177 13.90 -31.82 -10.63
N LEU A 178 15.00 -31.42 -10.00
CA LEU A 178 16.28 -32.13 -10.06
C LEU A 178 16.17 -33.52 -9.41
N VAL A 179 15.53 -33.64 -8.24
CA VAL A 179 15.29 -34.93 -7.56
C VAL A 179 14.40 -35.84 -8.40
N LYS A 180 13.30 -35.32 -8.99
CA LYS A 180 12.48 -36.11 -9.92
C LYS A 180 13.29 -36.59 -11.12
N ARG A 181 14.11 -35.73 -11.72
CA ARG A 181 14.95 -36.08 -12.87
C ARG A 181 16.01 -37.12 -12.51
N PHE A 182 16.61 -37.04 -11.33
CA PHE A 182 17.59 -38.00 -10.83
C PHE A 182 16.95 -39.35 -10.49
N CYS A 183 15.76 -39.36 -9.89
CA CYS A 183 15.01 -40.58 -9.60
C CYS A 183 14.57 -41.28 -10.90
N HIS A 184 14.13 -40.52 -11.91
CA HIS A 184 13.75 -41.06 -13.22
C HIS A 184 14.93 -41.60 -14.04
N THR A 185 16.17 -41.18 -13.73
CA THR A 185 17.41 -41.70 -14.35
C THR A 185 18.04 -42.85 -13.56
N LYS A 186 17.74 -43.00 -12.27
CA LYS A 186 18.26 -44.08 -11.41
C LYS A 186 17.30 -45.25 -11.15
N LEU A 187 16.07 -45.24 -11.66
CA LEU A 187 15.20 -46.42 -11.66
C LEU A 187 15.63 -47.36 -12.81
N PRO A 188 16.35 -48.48 -12.55
CA PRO A 188 16.55 -49.49 -13.56
C PRO A 188 15.19 -50.11 -13.89
N LYS A 189 14.88 -50.17 -15.18
CA LYS A 189 13.75 -50.94 -15.73
C LYS A 189 14.02 -52.43 -15.54
N TRP A 190 13.74 -52.96 -14.35
CA TRP A 190 13.73 -54.40 -14.10
C TRP A 190 12.54 -54.77 -13.22
N LEU A 191 11.36 -54.79 -13.84
CA LEU A 191 10.30 -55.80 -13.72
C LEU A 191 9.23 -55.54 -14.79
#